data_AF-A0A959V2B2-F1
#
_entry.id   AF-A0A959V2B2-F1
#
_cell.length_a   1.000
_cell.length_b   1.000
_cell.length_c   1.000
_cell.angle_alpha   90.00
_cell.angle_beta   90.00
_cell.angle_gamma   90.00
#
_symmetry.space_group_name_H-M   'P 1'
#
loop_
_entity.id
_entity.type
_entity.pdbx_description
1 polymer ?
#
loop_
_entity_poly.entity_id
_entity_poly.type
_entity_poly.pdbx_seq_one_letter_code
_entity_poly.pdbx_strand_id
1 'polypeptide(L)' 'MERTSDQLDHRIVGDDMQCVEITLDPGETVIAEAGTLMMMDAGI' A
#
# COMPACT_ATOMS: atom_id res chain seq x y z
N MET A 1 -14.38 18.21 10.45
CA MET A 1 -14.70 16.95 9.75
C MET A 1 -13.56 16.01 10.09
N GLU A 2 -13.80 15.09 11.00
CA GLU A 2 -12.78 14.10 11.38
C GLU A 2 -12.52 13.22 10.16
N ARG A 3 -11.28 13.26 9.65
CA ARG A 3 -10.85 12.36 8.59
C ARG A 3 -10.40 11.08 9.28
N THR A 4 -11.18 10.02 9.11
CA THR A 4 -10.78 8.67 9.49
C THR A 4 -9.86 8.11 8.42
N SER A 5 -8.88 7.30 8.82
CA SER A 5 -8.01 6.59 7.87
C SER A 5 -8.79 5.55 7.07
N ASP A 6 -8.38 5.35 5.83
CA ASP A 6 -8.91 4.30 4.96
C ASP A 6 -8.55 2.91 5.51
N GLN A 7 -9.41 1.92 5.25
CA GLN A 7 -9.14 0.53 5.61
C GLN A 7 -8.65 -0.22 4.38
N LEU A 8 -7.34 -0.41 4.31
CA LEU A 8 -6.69 -1.00 3.14
C LEU A 8 -6.54 -2.52 3.29
N ASP A 9 -6.71 -3.21 2.17
CA ASP A 9 -6.33 -4.62 2.04
C ASP A 9 -4.82 -4.76 1.82
N HIS A 10 -4.20 -5.75 2.48
CA HIS A 10 -2.77 -6.00 2.38
C HIS A 10 -2.42 -7.49 2.41
N ARG A 11 -1.25 -7.80 1.84
CA ARG A 11 -0.64 -9.13 1.90
C ARG A 11 0.87 -9.03 2.04
N ILE A 12 1.44 -9.89 2.87
CA ILE A 12 2.89 -10.06 2.94
C ILE A 12 3.29 -11.12 1.91
N VAL A 13 4.29 -10.81 1.09
CA VAL A 13 4.85 -11.73 0.10
C VAL A 13 6.36 -11.88 0.32
N GLY A 14 6.89 -13.03 -0.09
CA GLY A 14 8.28 -13.42 0.17
C GLY A 14 8.46 -14.21 1.47
N ASP A 15 9.50 -15.04 1.49
CA ASP A 15 9.87 -15.87 2.63
C ASP A 15 11.11 -15.28 3.33
N ASP A 16 12.26 -15.29 2.65
CA ASP A 16 13.51 -14.70 3.16
C ASP A 16 13.58 -13.16 3.02
N MET A 17 13.05 -12.62 1.91
CA MET A 17 12.95 -11.17 1.68
C MET A 17 11.49 -10.79 1.51
N GLN A 18 10.95 -10.15 2.55
CA GLN A 18 9.53 -9.86 2.63
C GLN A 18 9.21 -8.44 2.15
N CYS A 19 8.09 -8.30 1.46
CA CYS A 19 7.46 -7.02 1.18
C CYS A 19 5.97 -7.06 1.47
N VAL A 20 5.39 -5.88 1.69
CA VAL A 20 3.96 -5.71 1.88
C VAL A 20 3.35 -5.18 0.59
N GLU A 21 2.46 -5.97 0.01
CA GLU A 21 1.60 -5.55 -1.09
C GLU A 21 0.34 -4.90 -0.50
N ILE A 22 0.01 -3.71 -1.00
CA ILE A 22 -1.16 -2.93 -0.59
C ILE A 22 -2.09 -2.80 -1.80
N THR A 23 -3.37 -3.10 -1.62
CA THR A 23 -4.41 -2.84 -2.63
C THR A 23 -5.15 -1.58 -2.25
N LEU A 24 -5.38 -0.70 -3.25
CA LEU A 24 -6.13 0.55 -3.08
C LEU A 24 -7.41 0.47 -3.91
N ASP A 25 -8.54 0.72 -3.26
CA ASP A 25 -9.77 1.01 -3.96
C ASP A 25 -9.74 2.44 -4.57
N PRO A 26 -10.61 2.75 -5.55
CA PRO A 26 -10.62 4.07 -6.17
C PRO A 26 -10.79 5.21 -5.14
N GLY A 27 -9.76 6.06 -5.04
CA GLY A 27 -9.75 7.23 -4.14
C GLY A 27 -9.10 6.98 -2.78
N GLU A 28 -8.70 5.76 -2.46
CA GLU A 28 -7.89 5.46 -1.28
C GLU A 28 -6.44 5.90 -1.46
N THR A 29 -5.71 6.05 -0.35
CA THR A 29 -4.30 6.46 -0.40
C THR A 29 -3.48 5.78 0.70
N VAL A 30 -2.26 5.37 0.35
CA VAL A 30 -1.25 4.90 1.31
C VAL A 30 -0.08 5.89 1.39
N ILE A 31 0.45 6.09 2.59
CA ILE A 31 1.62 6.94 2.84
C ILE A 31 2.78 6.02 3.24
N ALA A 32 3.93 6.18 2.59
CA ALA A 32 5.13 5.43 2.89
C ALA A 32 6.37 6.35 2.80
N GLU A 33 7.47 5.96 3.45
CA GLU A 33 8.72 6.71 3.42
C GLU A 33 9.36 6.65 2.02
N ALA A 34 10.02 7.73 1.61
CA ALA A 34 10.72 7.78 0.34
C ALA A 34 11.75 6.65 0.22
N GLY A 35 11.72 5.91 -0.88
CA GLY A 35 12.62 4.77 -1.12
C GLY A 35 12.11 3.43 -0.59
N THR A 36 10.95 3.38 0.08
CA THR A 36 10.33 2.10 0.50
C THR A 36 9.47 1.46 -0.59
N LEU A 37 8.96 2.25 -1.55
CA LEU A 37 8.19 1.75 -2.67
C LEU A 37 9.07 0.88 -3.58
N MET A 38 8.72 -0.40 -3.70
CA MET A 38 9.42 -1.32 -4.60
C MET A 38 8.85 -1.29 -6.02
N MET A 39 7.53 -1.43 -6.15
CA MET A 39 6.82 -1.50 -7.41
C MET A 39 5.39 -0.97 -7.23
N MET A 40 4.79 -0.51 -8.31
CA MET A 40 3.41 -0.03 -8.39
C MET A 40 2.86 -0.40 -9.77
N ASP A 41 1.62 -0.87 -9.83
CA ASP A 41 0.97 -1.19 -11.10
C ASP A 41 0.55 0.06 -11.88
N ALA A 42 0.34 -0.09 -13.18
CA ALA A 42 -0.16 1.01 -14.02
C ALA A 42 -1.62 1.31 -13.67
N GLY A 43 -1.90 2.55 -13.30
CA GLY A 43 -3.26 2.98 -12.93
C GLY A 43 -3.56 2.87 -11.43
N ILE A 44 -2.55 2.59 -10.61
CA ILE A 44 -2.53 3.00 -9.21
C ILE A 44 -2.33 4.53 -9.15
#